data_AF-A0A7S3I3A0-F1
#
_entry.id   AF-A0A7S3I3A0-F1
#
_cell.length_a   1.000
_cell.length_b   1.000
_cell.length_c   1.000
_cell.angle_alpha   90.00
_cell.angle_beta   90.00
_cell.angle_gamma   90.00
#
_symmetry.space_group_name_H-M   'P 1'
#
loop_
_entity.id
_entity.type
_entity.pdbx_description
1 polymer ?
#
loop_
_entity_poly.entity_id
_entity_poly.type
_entity_poly.pdbx_seq_one_letter_code
_entity_poly.pdbx_strand_id
1 'polypeptide(L)'
;MAHLGLTGDFPMPNRADLMSLQTITGRKDQVSTKTNKFSSMRTISNNLATTDIQGAAPKLHGSQQVNKPEFINANWDIDRSGPRALHIGLYKNETNLKTGDIQGAAPQIVKFQSKRQGNDPLNPSYNLSKVEVRASTPPKFIRDAMAIDDIDKTRPKADAMAGRATRDVMKLDDIEGTRAQARHKPRQ
;
A
#
# COMPACT_ATOMS: atom_id res chain seq x y z
N MET A 1 -88.14 -1.73 43.86
CA MET A 1 -86.88 -0.96 43.91
C MET A 1 -85.75 -1.85 43.42
N ALA A 2 -84.82 -1.26 42.67
CA ALA A 2 -83.83 -1.83 41.75
C ALA A 2 -83.20 -3.20 42.07
N HIS A 3 -83.25 -4.05 41.06
CA HIS A 3 -82.45 -5.26 40.86
C HIS A 3 -81.12 -4.84 40.21
N LEU A 4 -80.00 -4.89 40.95
CA LEU A 4 -78.65 -4.74 40.36
C LEU A 4 -78.12 -6.15 40.10
N GLY A 5 -78.42 -6.66 38.90
CA GLY A 5 -77.87 -7.91 38.39
C GLY A 5 -76.40 -7.74 38.03
N LEU A 6 -75.52 -8.50 38.68
CA LEU A 6 -74.18 -8.78 38.18
C LEU A 6 -74.29 -9.92 37.17
N THR A 7 -74.79 -9.63 35.97
CA THR A 7 -74.71 -10.54 34.82
C THR A 7 -73.41 -10.27 34.08
N GLY A 8 -72.37 -11.00 34.42
CA GLY A 8 -71.12 -11.00 33.68
C GLY A 8 -70.47 -12.37 33.84
N ASP A 9 -70.63 -13.24 32.85
CA ASP A 9 -69.75 -14.39 32.69
C ASP A 9 -68.34 -13.84 32.48
N PHE A 10 -67.53 -13.83 33.53
CA PHE A 10 -66.09 -13.63 33.41
C PHE A 10 -65.47 -15.00 33.14
N PRO A 11 -65.21 -15.38 31.87
CA PRO A 11 -64.56 -16.64 31.58
C PRO A 11 -63.22 -16.69 32.30
N MET A 12 -62.98 -17.79 33.02
CA MET A 12 -61.70 -18.05 33.66
C MET A 12 -60.59 -17.89 32.60
N PRO A 13 -59.56 -17.07 32.85
CA PRO A 13 -58.47 -16.87 31.90
C PRO A 13 -57.87 -18.24 31.54
N ASN A 14 -57.72 -18.47 30.24
CA ASN A 14 -57.17 -19.74 29.78
C ASN A 14 -55.66 -19.77 30.05
N ARG A 15 -55.03 -20.95 30.00
CA ARG A 15 -53.58 -21.10 30.28
C ARG A 15 -52.69 -20.16 29.45
N ALA A 16 -53.11 -19.80 28.23
CA ALA A 16 -52.43 -18.83 27.37
C ALA A 16 -52.54 -17.38 27.88
N ASP A 17 -53.61 -17.03 28.61
CA ASP A 17 -53.82 -15.69 29.18
C ASP A 17 -53.02 -15.50 30.49
N LEU A 18 -52.77 -16.59 31.24
CA LEU A 18 -51.97 -16.60 32.46
C LEU A 18 -50.45 -16.66 32.23
N MET A 19 -50.00 -17.19 31.08
CA MET A 19 -48.58 -17.32 30.76
C MET A 19 -48.07 -16.08 30.03
N SER A 20 -47.79 -15.00 30.76
CA SER A 20 -47.02 -13.84 30.23
C SER A 20 -45.54 -14.16 30.01
N LEU A 21 -45.10 -15.38 30.32
CA LEU A 21 -43.76 -15.85 30.06
C LEU A 21 -43.57 -16.00 28.55
N GLN A 22 -42.75 -15.11 28.01
CA GLN A 22 -42.37 -14.97 26.62
C GLN A 22 -42.00 -16.33 26.01
N THR A 23 -42.97 -17.01 25.40
CA THR A 23 -42.65 -18.07 24.43
C THR A 23 -41.96 -17.35 23.27
N ILE A 24 -40.65 -17.57 23.15
CA ILE A 24 -39.85 -17.10 22.02
C ILE A 24 -40.34 -17.90 20.81
N THR A 25 -41.34 -17.36 20.12
CA THR A 25 -41.75 -17.90 18.82
C THR A 25 -40.65 -17.55 17.82
N GLY A 26 -40.47 -18.37 16.77
CA GLY A 26 -39.47 -18.11 15.73
C GLY A 26 -39.62 -16.75 15.02
N ARG A 27 -40.75 -16.05 15.22
CA ARG A 27 -40.98 -14.66 14.78
C ARG A 27 -40.51 -13.61 15.79
N LYS A 28 -40.51 -13.92 17.09
CA LYS A 28 -39.99 -13.05 18.17
C LYS A 28 -38.46 -13.15 18.31
N ASP A 29 -37.85 -14.27 17.91
CA ASP A 29 -36.39 -14.46 17.86
C ASP A 29 -35.73 -13.83 16.60
N GLN A 30 -36.55 -13.34 15.67
CA GLN A 30 -36.06 -12.60 14.51
C GLN A 30 -35.69 -11.18 14.92
N VAL A 31 -34.38 -10.90 15.00
CA VAL A 31 -33.89 -9.53 15.08
C VAL A 31 -34.05 -8.90 13.70
N SER A 32 -35.01 -7.99 13.54
CA SER A 32 -35.14 -7.18 12.33
C SER A 32 -33.97 -6.18 12.26
N THR A 33 -32.97 -6.51 11.46
CA THR A 33 -31.85 -5.62 11.13
C THR A 33 -32.30 -4.66 10.02
N LYS A 34 -32.13 -3.35 10.21
CA LYS A 34 -32.50 -2.31 9.21
C LYS A 34 -31.56 -2.27 7.98
N THR A 35 -30.67 -3.24 7.85
CA THR A 35 -29.68 -3.30 6.77
C THR A 35 -30.10 -4.37 5.76
N ASN A 36 -30.37 -3.97 4.51
CA ASN A 36 -30.85 -4.81 3.40
C ASN A 36 -29.99 -6.05 3.03
N LYS A 37 -28.92 -6.36 3.77
CA LYS A 37 -27.90 -7.34 3.37
C LYS A 37 -27.60 -8.44 4.37
N PHE A 38 -28.16 -8.41 5.59
CA PHE A 38 -27.89 -9.44 6.59
C PHE A 38 -29.13 -9.75 7.41
N SER A 39 -29.71 -10.95 7.22
CA SER A 39 -30.58 -11.57 8.20
C SER A 39 -29.74 -12.50 9.07
N SER A 40 -29.56 -12.16 10.35
CA SER A 40 -28.97 -13.11 11.31
C SER A 40 -30.09 -13.98 11.85
N MET A 41 -30.31 -15.15 11.26
CA MET A 41 -31.16 -16.17 11.87
C MET A 41 -30.34 -16.95 12.90
N ARG A 42 -30.83 -17.02 14.14
CA ARG A 42 -30.29 -17.95 15.13
C ARG A 42 -31.01 -19.29 14.93
N THR A 43 -30.42 -20.17 14.12
CA THR A 43 -31.04 -21.49 13.79
C THR A 43 -31.15 -22.41 15.01
N ILE A 44 -30.32 -22.18 16.03
CA ILE A 44 -30.23 -23.01 17.23
C ILE A 44 -30.13 -22.10 18.45
N SER A 45 -30.92 -22.41 19.48
CA SER A 45 -30.82 -21.77 20.79
C SER A 45 -29.60 -22.31 21.54
N ASN A 46 -28.50 -21.55 21.56
CA ASN A 46 -27.29 -21.92 22.29
C ASN A 46 -27.50 -22.06 23.81
N ASN A 47 -28.60 -21.55 24.35
CA ASN A 47 -28.88 -21.57 25.79
C ASN A 47 -29.24 -22.97 26.33
N LEU A 48 -29.65 -23.90 25.46
CA LEU A 48 -30.03 -25.28 25.81
C LEU A 48 -29.21 -26.33 25.02
N ALA A 49 -28.25 -25.89 24.22
CA ALA A 49 -27.35 -26.78 23.51
C ALA A 49 -26.33 -27.35 24.49
N THR A 50 -26.21 -28.68 24.55
CA THR A 50 -25.23 -29.40 25.39
C THR A 50 -24.08 -29.96 24.57
N THR A 51 -23.91 -29.48 23.33
CA THR A 51 -22.92 -29.99 22.35
C THR A 51 -21.47 -29.70 22.74
N ASP A 52 -21.25 -28.67 23.55
CA ASP A 52 -19.96 -28.22 24.09
C ASP A 52 -19.60 -28.89 25.43
N ILE A 53 -20.55 -29.61 26.05
CA ILE A 53 -20.34 -30.31 27.31
C ILE A 53 -20.13 -31.80 27.02
N GLN A 54 -18.89 -32.27 27.22
CA GLN A 54 -18.53 -33.67 27.00
C GLN A 54 -19.42 -34.60 27.86
N GLY A 55 -20.15 -35.51 27.21
CA GLY A 55 -21.01 -36.50 27.88
C GLY A 55 -22.44 -36.04 28.20
N ALA A 56 -22.79 -34.77 27.95
CA ALA A 56 -24.14 -34.26 28.17
C ALA A 56 -25.11 -34.54 26.99
N ALA A 57 -24.58 -34.91 25.83
CA ALA A 57 -25.39 -35.35 24.70
C ALA A 57 -25.95 -36.78 24.95
N PRO A 58 -27.22 -37.06 24.61
CA PRO A 58 -27.80 -38.38 24.78
C PRO A 58 -27.02 -39.40 23.94
N LYS A 59 -26.39 -40.36 24.63
CA LYS A 59 -25.67 -41.46 23.99
C LYS A 59 -26.70 -42.48 23.50
N LEU A 60 -26.82 -42.67 22.19
CA LEU A 60 -27.60 -43.78 21.65
C LEU A 60 -26.95 -45.10 22.09
N HIS A 61 -27.62 -45.82 22.99
CA HIS A 61 -27.20 -47.16 23.41
C HIS A 61 -27.70 -48.19 22.38
N GLY A 62 -26.77 -48.72 21.60
CA GLY A 62 -27.03 -49.72 20.57
C GLY A 62 -25.96 -49.66 19.46
N SER A 63 -25.89 -50.69 18.62
CA SER A 63 -25.03 -50.66 17.44
C SER A 63 -25.61 -49.69 16.42
N GLN A 64 -25.26 -48.41 16.52
CA GLN A 64 -25.18 -47.54 15.35
C GLN A 64 -24.05 -48.08 14.46
N GLN A 65 -24.27 -49.23 13.83
CA GLN A 65 -23.54 -49.61 12.62
C GLN A 65 -24.13 -48.76 11.49
N VAL A 66 -23.87 -47.46 11.55
CA VAL A 66 -24.06 -46.55 10.44
C VAL A 66 -22.93 -46.90 9.48
N ASN A 67 -23.26 -47.39 8.28
CA ASN A 67 -22.33 -47.84 7.23
C ASN A 67 -21.85 -49.30 7.34
N LYS A 68 -22.76 -50.27 7.46
CA LYS A 68 -22.43 -51.61 6.94
C LYS A 68 -22.27 -51.48 5.42
N PRO A 69 -21.20 -52.02 4.82
CA PRO A 69 -21.13 -52.12 3.37
C PRO A 69 -22.31 -52.97 2.90
N GLU A 70 -23.16 -52.39 2.05
CA GLU A 70 -24.22 -53.12 1.37
C GLU A 70 -23.59 -53.83 0.16
N PHE A 71 -23.73 -55.16 0.12
CA PHE A 71 -23.18 -55.99 -0.96
C PHE A 71 -24.22 -56.35 -2.03
N ILE A 72 -25.42 -55.77 -1.94
CA ILE A 72 -26.49 -56.00 -2.91
C ILE A 72 -26.07 -55.36 -4.24
N ASN A 73 -26.00 -56.18 -5.31
CA ASN A 73 -25.58 -55.77 -6.65
C ASN A 73 -24.12 -55.28 -6.77
N ALA A 74 -23.28 -55.59 -5.79
CA ALA A 74 -21.84 -55.35 -5.92
C ALA A 74 -21.20 -56.53 -6.67
N ASN A 75 -20.44 -56.25 -7.72
CA ASN A 75 -19.76 -57.24 -8.56
C ASN A 75 -18.23 -57.18 -8.43
N TRP A 76 -17.74 -56.55 -7.36
CA TRP A 76 -16.32 -56.33 -7.02
C TRP A 76 -15.50 -57.61 -6.87
N ASP A 77 -16.16 -58.74 -6.61
CA ASP A 77 -15.60 -60.10 -6.49
C ASP A 77 -15.57 -60.88 -7.81
N ILE A 78 -16.12 -60.33 -8.88
CA ILE A 78 -16.18 -60.96 -10.21
C ILE A 78 -15.14 -60.30 -11.12
N ASP A 79 -14.13 -61.06 -11.51
CA ASP A 79 -13.09 -60.59 -12.43
C ASP A 79 -13.70 -60.03 -13.73
N ARG A 80 -13.32 -58.78 -14.07
CA ARG A 80 -13.73 -58.04 -15.29
C ARG A 80 -15.23 -57.69 -15.38
N SER A 81 -15.98 -57.74 -14.28
CA SER A 81 -17.40 -57.33 -14.25
C SER A 81 -17.59 -55.80 -14.31
N GLY A 82 -16.61 -55.05 -13.82
CA GLY A 82 -16.61 -53.59 -13.82
C GLY A 82 -16.13 -52.99 -15.15
N PRO A 83 -16.61 -51.79 -15.52
CA PRO A 83 -16.11 -51.10 -16.70
C PRO A 83 -14.61 -50.81 -16.57
N ARG A 84 -13.85 -51.05 -17.65
CA ARG A 84 -12.43 -50.66 -17.69
C ARG A 84 -12.32 -49.14 -17.67
N ALA A 85 -11.39 -48.61 -16.87
CA ALA A 85 -11.09 -47.17 -16.88
C ALA A 85 -10.74 -46.72 -18.31
N LEU A 86 -11.55 -45.82 -18.87
CA LEU A 86 -11.41 -45.34 -20.25
C LEU A 86 -10.09 -44.58 -20.47
N HIS A 87 -9.60 -43.94 -19.42
CA HIS A 87 -8.38 -43.15 -19.42
C HIS A 87 -7.46 -43.66 -18.33
N ILE A 88 -6.34 -44.25 -18.74
CA ILE A 88 -5.26 -44.61 -17.83
C ILE A 88 -4.60 -43.29 -17.42
N GLY A 89 -4.65 -42.97 -16.13
CA GLY A 89 -3.93 -41.84 -15.57
C GLY A 89 -2.44 -42.02 -15.85
N LEU A 90 -1.89 -41.24 -16.78
CA LEU A 90 -0.45 -41.24 -17.05
C LEU A 90 0.21 -40.35 -16.00
N TYR A 91 1.24 -40.87 -15.31
CA TYR A 91 2.12 -40.08 -14.44
C TYR A 91 3.03 -39.18 -15.28
N LYS A 92 2.43 -38.21 -15.98
CA LYS A 92 3.13 -37.16 -16.70
C LYS A 92 3.05 -35.89 -15.86
N ASN A 93 4.17 -35.20 -15.72
CA ASN A 93 4.19 -33.89 -15.09
C ASN A 93 3.31 -32.93 -15.91
N GLU A 94 2.36 -32.27 -15.25
CA GLU A 94 1.51 -31.28 -15.89
C GLU A 94 2.35 -30.05 -16.22
N THR A 95 2.36 -29.64 -17.49
CA THR A 95 3.08 -28.46 -17.98
C THR A 95 2.19 -27.22 -18.10
N ASN A 96 0.96 -27.29 -17.58
CA ASN A 96 0.00 -26.20 -17.63
C ASN A 96 0.22 -25.25 -16.44
N LEU A 97 0.13 -23.94 -16.70
CA LEU A 97 0.13 -22.94 -15.64
C LEU A 97 -1.14 -23.09 -14.79
N LYS A 98 -0.96 -23.35 -13.50
CA LYS A 98 -2.04 -23.41 -12.52
C LYS A 98 -2.24 -22.03 -11.90
N THR A 99 -3.41 -21.82 -11.31
CA THR A 99 -3.69 -20.61 -10.53
C THR A 99 -2.69 -20.40 -9.38
N GLY A 100 -2.10 -21.48 -8.86
CA GLY A 100 -1.05 -21.41 -7.84
C GLY A 100 0.28 -20.83 -8.31
N ASP A 101 0.55 -20.85 -9.62
CA ASP A 101 1.80 -20.34 -10.21
C ASP A 101 1.76 -18.81 -10.38
N ILE A 102 0.59 -18.19 -10.23
CA ILE A 102 0.40 -16.74 -10.36
C ILE A 102 0.44 -16.12 -8.97
N GLN A 103 1.48 -15.33 -8.70
CA GLN A 103 1.60 -14.61 -7.44
C GLN A 103 0.39 -13.68 -7.22
N GLY A 104 -0.31 -13.87 -6.10
CA GLY A 104 -1.49 -13.08 -5.74
C GLY A 104 -2.82 -13.56 -6.35
N ALA A 105 -2.84 -14.66 -7.11
CA ALA A 105 -4.09 -15.23 -7.62
C ALA A 105 -4.92 -15.96 -6.54
N ALA A 106 -4.25 -16.48 -5.50
CA ALA A 106 -4.93 -17.01 -4.33
C ALA A 106 -5.35 -15.88 -3.36
N PRO A 107 -6.51 -15.98 -2.70
CA PRO A 107 -6.96 -14.99 -1.74
C PRO A 107 -5.99 -14.91 -0.55
N GLN A 108 -5.40 -13.73 -0.36
CA GLN A 108 -4.50 -13.47 0.76
C GLN A 108 -5.31 -13.02 1.98
N ILE A 109 -5.44 -13.90 2.98
CA ILE A 109 -6.18 -13.63 4.22
C ILE A 109 -5.57 -12.42 4.97
N VAL A 110 -4.23 -12.31 4.99
CA VAL A 110 -3.50 -11.22 5.64
C VAL A 110 -2.99 -10.25 4.58
N LYS A 111 -3.76 -9.18 4.33
CA LYS A 111 -3.43 -8.16 3.32
C LYS A 111 -2.30 -7.22 3.75
N PHE A 112 -2.12 -7.03 5.06
CA PHE A 112 -1.10 -6.15 5.60
C PHE A 112 0.18 -6.94 5.89
N GLN A 113 1.17 -6.82 5.02
CA GLN A 113 2.52 -7.31 5.24
C GLN A 113 3.46 -6.12 5.35
N SER A 114 4.00 -5.87 6.54
CA SER A 114 4.98 -4.80 6.75
C SER A 114 6.39 -5.32 6.55
N LYS A 115 7.24 -4.53 5.88
CA LYS A 115 8.70 -4.77 5.83
C LYS A 115 9.44 -4.21 7.06
N ARG A 116 8.72 -3.68 8.04
CA ARG A 116 9.30 -3.16 9.28
C ARG A 116 9.90 -4.32 10.06
N GLN A 117 11.19 -4.26 10.35
CA GLN A 117 11.85 -5.18 11.27
C GLN A 117 11.16 -5.07 12.64
N GLY A 118 10.82 -6.21 13.24
CA GLY A 118 10.30 -6.24 14.60
C GLY A 118 11.36 -5.67 15.54
N ASN A 119 10.96 -4.73 16.39
CA ASN A 119 11.87 -4.14 17.38
C ASN A 119 11.65 -4.85 18.71
N ASP A 120 12.72 -5.34 19.34
CA ASP A 120 12.63 -5.90 20.69
C ASP A 120 12.21 -4.78 21.65
N PRO A 121 11.05 -4.90 22.34
CA PRO A 121 10.59 -3.88 23.26
C PRO A 121 11.50 -3.70 24.48
N LEU A 122 12.28 -4.72 24.85
CA LEU A 122 13.23 -4.63 25.96
C LEU A 122 14.51 -3.89 25.55
N ASN A 123 14.92 -4.01 24.29
CA ASN A 123 16.13 -3.41 23.74
C ASN A 123 15.88 -2.84 22.33
N PRO A 124 15.26 -1.66 22.21
CA PRO A 124 14.90 -1.12 20.92
C PRO A 124 16.13 -0.67 20.12
N SER A 125 16.25 -1.18 18.89
CA SER A 125 17.21 -0.80 17.87
C SER A 125 16.62 0.26 16.94
N TYR A 126 17.06 1.51 17.09
CA TYR A 126 16.62 2.61 16.23
C TYR A 126 17.63 2.89 15.12
N ASN A 127 17.17 2.92 13.87
CA ASN A 127 17.98 3.40 12.75
C ASN A 127 17.93 4.93 12.71
N LEU A 128 18.94 5.57 13.30
CA LEU A 128 19.05 7.03 13.33
C LEU A 128 19.48 7.58 11.97
N SER A 129 18.96 8.76 11.60
CA SER A 129 19.43 9.48 10.43
C SER A 129 20.89 9.88 10.64
N LYS A 130 21.76 9.39 9.76
CA LYS A 130 23.19 9.74 9.72
C LYS A 130 23.48 10.61 8.50
N VAL A 131 24.31 11.62 8.69
CA VAL A 131 24.88 12.42 7.60
C VAL A 131 26.35 12.04 7.46
N GLU A 132 26.78 11.80 6.23
CA GLU A 132 28.20 11.68 5.90
C GLU A 132 28.83 13.07 5.97
N VAL A 133 29.80 13.26 6.86
CA VAL A 133 30.53 14.52 6.96
C VAL A 133 31.45 14.63 5.76
N ARG A 134 31.03 15.40 4.76
CA ARG A 134 31.89 15.76 3.62
C ARG A 134 32.87 16.85 4.06
N ALA A 135 34.12 16.73 3.63
CA ALA A 135 35.08 17.81 3.80
C ALA A 135 34.54 19.08 3.12
N SER A 136 34.70 20.23 3.79
CA SER A 136 34.29 21.52 3.22
C SER A 136 35.03 21.74 1.91
N THR A 137 34.30 21.82 0.80
CA THR A 137 34.88 22.21 -0.48
C THR A 137 35.43 23.63 -0.32
N PRO A 138 36.72 23.88 -0.57
CA PRO A 138 37.26 25.22 -0.45
C PRO A 138 36.51 26.17 -1.39
N PRO A 139 36.21 27.41 -0.96
CA PRO A 139 35.52 28.37 -1.81
C PRO A 139 36.35 28.60 -3.08
N LYS A 140 35.69 28.54 -4.24
CA LYS A 140 36.32 28.91 -5.51
C LYS A 140 36.57 30.43 -5.47
N PHE A 141 37.79 30.83 -5.14
CA PHE A 141 38.25 32.21 -5.31
C PHE A 141 38.32 32.52 -6.81
N ILE A 142 37.19 32.93 -7.40
CA ILE A 142 37.18 33.56 -8.72
C ILE A 142 37.71 34.98 -8.48
N ARG A 143 39.02 35.16 -8.65
CA ARG A 143 39.73 36.39 -8.28
C ARG A 143 39.43 37.59 -9.16
N ASP A 144 38.53 37.51 -10.14
CA ASP A 144 38.27 38.62 -11.07
C ASP A 144 36.78 38.93 -11.16
N ALA A 145 36.22 39.56 -10.12
CA ALA A 145 34.89 40.19 -10.20
C ALA A 145 34.85 41.40 -11.17
N MET A 146 36.00 41.80 -11.72
CA MET A 146 36.15 42.95 -12.61
C MET A 146 36.32 42.56 -14.09
N ALA A 147 36.36 41.27 -14.43
CA ALA A 147 36.38 40.83 -15.82
C ALA A 147 34.94 40.88 -16.38
N ILE A 148 34.62 41.98 -17.06
CA ILE A 148 33.31 42.30 -17.69
C ILE A 148 33.32 42.08 -19.21
N ASP A 149 34.20 41.19 -19.69
CA ASP A 149 34.41 40.91 -21.12
C ASP A 149 33.19 40.28 -21.80
N ASP A 150 32.27 39.71 -21.02
CA ASP A 150 31.05 39.04 -21.45
C ASP A 150 29.85 39.99 -21.62
N ILE A 151 29.97 41.25 -21.20
CA ILE A 151 28.90 42.25 -21.32
C ILE A 151 29.27 43.32 -22.34
N ASP A 152 28.55 43.33 -23.47
CA ASP A 152 28.72 44.31 -24.54
C ASP A 152 28.64 45.75 -24.03
N LYS A 153 29.58 46.60 -24.48
CA LYS A 153 29.67 48.06 -24.23
C LYS A 153 30.00 48.47 -22.78
N THR A 154 30.42 47.57 -21.92
CA THR A 154 30.84 47.92 -20.54
C THR A 154 32.25 48.50 -20.46
N ARG A 155 33.12 48.20 -21.43
CA ARG A 155 34.46 48.78 -21.50
C ARG A 155 34.41 50.22 -22.00
N PRO A 156 35.22 51.13 -21.43
CA PRO A 156 35.38 52.46 -21.99
C PRO A 156 35.89 52.35 -23.43
N LYS A 157 35.29 53.11 -24.34
CA LYS A 157 35.76 53.20 -25.73
C LYS A 157 37.20 53.73 -25.72
N ALA A 158 38.09 53.09 -26.47
CA ALA A 158 39.46 53.57 -26.63
C ALA A 158 39.46 55.03 -27.08
N ASP A 159 40.32 55.85 -26.47
CA ASP A 159 40.45 57.26 -26.80
C ASP A 159 40.84 57.41 -28.27
N ALA A 160 40.08 58.24 -29.01
CA ALA A 160 40.34 58.54 -30.41
C ALA A 160 41.72 59.18 -30.63
N MET A 161 42.34 59.74 -29.60
CA MET A 161 43.66 60.35 -29.67
C MET A 161 44.82 59.41 -29.34
N ALA A 162 44.56 58.22 -28.78
CA ALA A 162 45.60 57.31 -28.27
C ALA A 162 46.55 56.72 -29.34
N GLY A 163 46.25 56.91 -30.64
CA GLY A 163 47.09 56.46 -31.77
C GLY A 163 47.68 57.59 -32.60
N ARG A 164 47.47 58.86 -32.22
CA ARG A 164 48.05 59.99 -32.96
C ARG A 164 49.50 60.19 -32.53
N ALA A 165 50.42 60.11 -33.49
CA ALA A 165 51.81 60.47 -33.26
C ALA A 165 51.89 61.93 -32.81
N THR A 166 52.29 62.16 -31.56
CA THR A 166 52.58 63.50 -31.05
C THR A 166 53.95 63.95 -31.58
N ARG A 167 54.14 65.27 -31.70
CA ARG A 167 55.46 65.82 -32.02
C ARG A 167 56.46 65.42 -30.92
N ASP A 168 57.69 65.13 -31.34
CA ASP A 168 58.80 64.95 -30.40
C ASP A 168 59.16 66.32 -29.82
N VAL A 169 59.01 66.46 -28.49
CA VAL A 169 59.16 67.74 -27.78
C VAL A 169 60.57 68.32 -27.93
N MET A 170 61.57 67.46 -28.14
CA MET A 170 62.98 67.86 -28.16
C MET A 170 63.55 67.98 -29.58
N LYS A 171 62.77 67.68 -30.63
CA LYS A 171 63.19 67.95 -32.01
C LYS A 171 62.91 69.41 -32.36
N LEU A 172 63.93 70.08 -32.88
CA LEU A 172 63.91 71.51 -33.26
C LEU A 172 64.06 71.69 -34.78
N ASP A 173 63.99 70.60 -35.55
CA ASP A 173 64.22 70.57 -37.00
C ASP A 173 63.06 71.18 -37.81
N ASP A 174 61.88 71.21 -37.20
CA ASP A 174 60.62 71.77 -37.71
C ASP A 174 60.47 73.27 -37.42
N ILE A 175 61.43 73.89 -36.73
CA ILE A 175 61.49 75.33 -36.47
C ILE A 175 62.52 75.96 -37.43
N GLU A 176 62.07 76.88 -38.28
CA GLU A 176 62.96 77.59 -39.20
C GLU A 176 64.02 78.42 -38.44
N GLY A 177 65.29 78.34 -38.86
CA GLY A 177 66.38 79.14 -38.29
C GLY A 177 67.14 78.53 -37.10
N THR A 178 66.75 77.36 -36.60
CA THR A 178 67.47 76.66 -35.51
C THR A 178 68.80 76.02 -35.95
N ARG A 179 69.00 75.87 -37.26
CA ARG A 179 70.17 75.22 -37.87
C ARG A 179 71.32 76.23 -38.02
N ALA A 180 72.52 75.88 -37.57
CA ALA A 180 73.70 76.71 -37.79
C ALA A 180 74.01 76.81 -39.29
N GLN A 181 74.06 78.03 -39.84
CA GLN A 181 74.54 78.26 -41.20
C GLN A 181 76.08 78.20 -41.23
N ALA A 182 76.63 77.39 -42.13
CA ALA A 182 78.07 77.32 -42.35
C ALA A 182 78.58 78.67 -42.91
N ARG A 183 79.32 79.43 -42.09
CA ARG A 183 79.80 80.78 -42.43
C ARG A 183 80.98 80.81 -43.40
N HIS A 184 81.68 79.71 -43.62
CA HIS A 184 82.89 79.69 -44.45
C HIS A 184 82.85 78.52 -45.44
N LYS A 185 82.88 78.82 -46.74
CA LYS A 185 83.16 77.81 -47.77
C LYS A 185 84.69 77.64 -47.87
N PRO A 186 85.22 76.41 -48.04
CA PRO A 186 86.64 76.23 -48.31
C PRO A 186 86.98 76.90 -49.65
N ARG A 187 88.08 77.66 -49.68
CA ARG A 187 88.58 78.31 -50.90
C ARG A 187 89.09 77.19 -51.84
N GLN A 188 88.59 77.18 -53.07
CA GLN A 188 89.11 76.34 -54.16
C GLN A 188 90.39 76.94 -54.72
#